data_AF-A0A821M397-F1
#
_entry.id   AF-A0A821M397-F1
#
_cell.length_a   1.000
_cell.length_b   1.000
_cell.length_c   1.000
_cell.angle_alpha   90.00
_cell.angle_beta   90.00
_cell.angle_gamma   90.00
#
_symmetry.space_group_name_H-M   'P 1'
#
loop_
_entity.id
_entity.type
_entity.pdbx_description
1 polymer ?
#
loop_
_entity_poly.entity_id
_entity_poly.type
_entity_poly.pdbx_seq_one_letter_code
_entity_poly.pdbx_strand_id
1 'polypeptide(L)'
;MATGCLSMAKTPDIKGLNSFKGHTYHTGQWPHEDVNFNGRRVAVIGTGSSGIQCIPIIAEQAAHLYVFQRTPNFSVPAHNAPLDEKDEQLWKKNYAENRRRAAEGFFGVTVDGIAKNDSALNSTSEEQNEIYEERWKIGGLTFLLSFNDLLVNKEANDTAAEFVRSKIRAIVKDSTVAETLIP
;
A
#
# COMPACT_ATOMS: atom_id res chain seq x y z
N MET A 1 -12.42 -23.59 -13.83
CA MET A 1 -12.69 -22.15 -14.04
C MET A 1 -11.54 -21.35 -13.42
N ALA A 2 -11.08 -20.27 -14.07
CA ALA A 2 -9.94 -19.45 -13.65
C ALA A 2 -10.26 -17.95 -13.78
N THR A 3 -11.29 -17.48 -13.05
CA THR A 3 -11.89 -16.14 -13.20
C THR A 3 -11.29 -15.06 -12.28
N GLY A 4 -10.29 -15.42 -11.45
CA GLY A 4 -9.64 -14.50 -10.51
C GLY A 4 -10.44 -14.22 -9.22
N CYS A 5 -9.76 -13.70 -8.19
CA CYS A 5 -10.35 -13.34 -6.89
C CYS A 5 -10.93 -11.91 -6.82
N LEU A 6 -10.68 -11.08 -7.84
CA LEU A 6 -11.13 -9.69 -7.95
C LEU A 6 -11.73 -9.44 -9.34
N SER A 7 -12.97 -9.87 -9.56
CA SER A 7 -13.54 -10.00 -10.92
C SER A 7 -14.72 -9.09 -11.23
N MET A 8 -15.49 -8.63 -10.24
CA MET A 8 -16.64 -7.75 -10.46
C MET A 8 -16.47 -6.40 -9.76
N ALA A 9 -16.53 -5.33 -10.55
CA ALA A 9 -16.62 -3.97 -10.07
C ALA A 9 -17.88 -3.78 -9.21
N LYS A 10 -17.74 -3.19 -8.02
CA LYS A 10 -18.85 -2.89 -7.13
C LYS A 10 -19.14 -1.39 -7.16
N THR A 11 -20.16 -1.00 -7.93
CA THR A 11 -20.68 0.36 -7.90
C THR A 11 -21.31 0.65 -6.53
N PRO A 12 -20.97 1.77 -5.88
CA PRO A 12 -21.55 2.13 -4.60
C PRO A 12 -23.03 2.51 -4.77
N ASP A 13 -23.86 2.08 -3.83
CA ASP A 13 -25.28 2.47 -3.78
C ASP A 13 -25.41 3.87 -3.17
N ILE A 14 -25.27 4.90 -4.03
CA ILE A 14 -25.41 6.30 -3.66
C ILE A 14 -26.68 6.83 -4.30
N LYS A 15 -27.63 7.28 -3.48
CA LYS A 15 -28.87 7.89 -3.95
C LYS A 15 -28.56 9.08 -4.88
N GLY A 16 -29.06 9.00 -6.11
CA GLY A 16 -28.85 10.04 -7.12
C GLY A 16 -27.53 9.93 -7.89
N LEU A 17 -26.76 8.84 -7.75
CA LEU A 17 -25.51 8.66 -8.50
C LEU A 17 -25.70 8.87 -10.01
N ASN A 18 -26.77 8.30 -10.57
CA ASN A 18 -27.07 8.37 -12.01
C ASN A 18 -27.56 9.74 -12.49
N SER A 19 -27.86 10.69 -11.59
CA SER A 19 -28.27 12.04 -11.97
C SER A 19 -27.09 13.02 -12.06
N PHE A 20 -25.89 12.61 -11.64
CA PHE A 20 -24.68 13.41 -11.77
C PHE A 20 -24.40 13.73 -13.25
N LYS A 21 -24.15 15.01 -13.55
CA LYS A 21 -23.96 15.50 -14.91
C LYS A 21 -22.49 15.53 -15.36
N GLY A 22 -21.56 15.34 -14.43
CA GLY A 22 -20.14 15.21 -14.76
C GLY A 22 -19.78 13.80 -15.19
N HIS A 23 -18.51 13.60 -15.52
CA HIS A 23 -18.00 12.27 -15.85
C HIS A 23 -17.82 11.42 -14.60
N THR A 24 -18.15 10.14 -14.71
CA THR A 24 -17.95 9.14 -13.66
C THR A 24 -17.13 8.00 -14.22
N TYR A 25 -16.07 7.63 -13.50
CA TYR A 25 -15.15 6.57 -13.87
C TYR A 25 -15.07 5.57 -12.71
N HIS A 26 -15.04 4.28 -13.04
CA HIS A 26 -14.80 3.21 -12.07
C HIS A 26 -13.41 2.62 -12.32
N THR A 27 -12.56 2.51 -11.29
CA THR A 27 -11.16 2.06 -11.45
C THR A 27 -11.06 0.64 -12.04
N GLY A 28 -11.99 -0.24 -11.70
CA GLY A 28 -12.10 -1.59 -12.30
C GLY A 28 -12.65 -1.63 -13.74
N GLN A 29 -13.06 -0.49 -14.31
CA GLN A 29 -13.58 -0.33 -15.68
C GLN A 29 -13.07 1.00 -16.26
N TRP A 30 -11.78 1.28 -16.07
CA TRP A 30 -11.20 2.54 -16.52
C TRP A 30 -11.25 2.66 -18.05
N PRO A 31 -11.51 3.85 -18.63
CA PRO A 31 -11.45 4.04 -20.07
C PRO A 31 -10.09 3.63 -20.66
N HIS A 32 -10.09 3.13 -21.89
CA HIS A 32 -8.85 2.84 -22.63
C HIS A 32 -8.19 4.12 -23.19
N GLU A 33 -8.96 5.20 -23.29
CA GLU A 33 -8.48 6.51 -23.67
C GLU A 33 -8.05 7.31 -22.43
N ASP A 34 -7.08 8.20 -22.60
CA ASP A 34 -6.58 9.03 -21.51
C ASP A 34 -7.66 9.97 -20.97
N VAL A 35 -7.78 10.01 -19.64
CA VAL A 35 -8.68 10.92 -18.94
C VAL A 35 -7.90 12.13 -18.46
N ASN A 36 -8.22 13.31 -18.98
CA ASN A 36 -7.57 14.56 -18.60
C ASN A 36 -8.29 15.25 -17.43
N PHE A 37 -7.59 15.41 -16.30
CA PHE A 37 -8.12 16.08 -15.10
C PHE A 37 -7.74 17.56 -14.98
N ASN A 38 -6.96 18.11 -15.90
CA ASN A 38 -6.51 19.51 -15.87
C ASN A 38 -7.70 20.47 -15.80
N GLY A 39 -7.67 21.39 -14.83
CA GLY A 39 -8.75 22.35 -14.60
C GLY A 39 -10.02 21.76 -13.98
N ARG A 40 -10.08 20.44 -13.71
CA ARG A 40 -11.25 19.78 -13.15
C ARG A 40 -11.23 19.74 -11.63
N ARG A 41 -12.43 19.76 -11.04
CA ARG A 41 -12.66 19.41 -9.65
C ARG A 41 -13.02 17.93 -9.61
N VAL A 42 -12.20 17.12 -8.96
CA VAL A 42 -12.31 15.66 -8.97
C VAL A 42 -12.68 15.18 -7.57
N ALA A 43 -13.52 14.15 -7.52
CA ALA A 43 -13.90 13.45 -6.30
C ALA A 43 -13.53 11.98 -6.44
N VAL A 44 -12.75 11.44 -5.50
CA VAL A 44 -12.45 10.00 -5.41
C VAL A 44 -13.19 9.42 -4.21
N ILE A 45 -13.96 8.36 -4.45
CA ILE A 45 -14.70 7.65 -3.40
C ILE A 45 -14.02 6.31 -3.15
N GLY A 46 -13.48 6.15 -1.93
CA GLY A 46 -12.78 4.94 -1.51
C GLY A 46 -11.25 5.07 -1.52
N THR A 47 -10.63 4.51 -0.48
CA THR A 47 -9.18 4.60 -0.20
C THR A 47 -8.55 3.22 -0.03
N GLY A 48 -9.09 2.21 -0.74
CA GLY A 48 -8.40 0.94 -0.94
C GLY A 48 -7.22 1.07 -1.90
N SER A 49 -6.59 -0.05 -2.28
CA SER A 49 -5.40 -0.06 -3.14
C SER A 49 -5.56 0.76 -4.43
N SER A 50 -6.68 0.60 -5.17
CA SER A 50 -6.91 1.40 -6.39
C SER A 50 -6.98 2.91 -6.11
N GLY A 51 -7.60 3.31 -4.99
CA GLY A 51 -7.69 4.70 -4.58
C GLY A 51 -6.31 5.26 -4.22
N ILE A 52 -5.57 4.54 -3.36
CA ILE A 52 -4.20 4.90 -2.96
C ILE A 52 -3.28 5.08 -4.17
N GLN A 53 -3.44 4.25 -5.21
CA GLN A 53 -2.64 4.33 -6.43
C GLN A 53 -3.06 5.49 -7.35
N CYS A 54 -4.35 5.76 -7.52
CA CYS A 54 -4.81 6.80 -8.45
C CYS A 54 -4.82 8.21 -7.87
N ILE A 55 -5.08 8.36 -6.56
CA ILE A 55 -5.20 9.66 -5.88
C ILE A 55 -3.97 10.56 -6.12
N PRO A 56 -2.72 10.09 -5.95
CA PRO A 56 -1.55 10.95 -6.16
C PRO A 56 -1.46 11.47 -7.60
N ILE A 57 -1.67 10.60 -8.60
CA ILE A 57 -1.60 10.97 -10.02
C ILE A 57 -2.74 11.93 -10.41
N ILE A 58 -3.94 11.73 -9.87
CA ILE A 58 -5.07 12.64 -10.08
C ILE A 58 -4.81 13.99 -9.40
N ALA A 59 -4.21 13.99 -8.20
CA ALA A 59 -3.90 15.20 -7.45
C ALA A 59 -2.89 16.11 -8.17
N GLU A 60 -1.95 15.54 -8.92
CA GLU A 60 -0.98 16.29 -9.73
C GLU A 60 -1.62 17.07 -10.88
N GLN A 61 -2.79 16.62 -11.38
CA GLN A 61 -3.45 17.20 -12.56
C GLN A 61 -4.70 18.02 -12.21
N ALA A 62 -5.48 17.57 -11.22
CA ALA A 62 -6.75 18.18 -10.89
C ALA A 62 -6.57 19.60 -10.33
N ALA A 63 -7.46 20.52 -10.71
CA ALA A 63 -7.49 21.84 -10.08
C ALA A 63 -7.89 21.77 -8.60
N HIS A 64 -8.68 20.78 -8.22
CA HIS A 64 -8.97 20.46 -6.83
C HIS A 64 -9.38 18.98 -6.71
N LEU A 65 -8.83 18.27 -5.73
CA LEU A 65 -9.18 16.89 -5.42
C LEU A 65 -9.90 16.79 -4.08
N TYR A 66 -11.02 16.08 -4.04
CA TYR A 66 -11.72 15.65 -2.83
C TYR A 66 -11.58 14.14 -2.69
N VAL A 67 -11.15 13.68 -1.51
CA VAL A 67 -11.07 12.24 -1.19
C VAL A 67 -12.13 11.91 -0.15
N PHE A 68 -13.08 11.07 -0.54
CA PHE A 68 -14.13 10.58 0.34
C PHE A 68 -13.69 9.23 0.93
N GLN A 69 -13.09 9.30 2.12
CA GLN A 69 -12.64 8.15 2.89
C GLN A 69 -13.71 7.71 3.88
N ARG A 70 -14.05 6.42 3.89
CA ARG A 70 -14.89 5.82 4.93
C ARG A 70 -14.06 5.24 6.08
N THR A 71 -13.00 4.51 5.73
CA THR A 71 -12.10 3.85 6.68
C THR A 71 -10.68 3.99 6.14
N PRO A 72 -9.74 4.60 6.89
CA PRO A 72 -8.33 4.62 6.51
C PRO A 72 -7.74 3.20 6.47
N ASN A 73 -6.76 3.00 5.59
CA ASN A 73 -6.00 1.77 5.50
C ASN A 73 -4.52 2.07 5.72
N PHE A 74 -3.76 1.11 6.25
CA PHE A 74 -2.31 1.23 6.28
C PHE A 74 -1.74 1.17 4.87
N SER A 75 -0.76 2.03 4.59
CA SER A 75 0.01 2.02 3.35
C SER A 75 1.49 2.19 3.69
N VAL A 76 2.33 1.38 3.05
CA VAL A 76 3.79 1.43 3.14
C VAL A 76 4.32 1.95 1.79
N PRO A 77 5.38 2.77 1.75
CA PRO A 77 5.97 3.23 0.51
C PRO A 77 6.35 2.05 -0.41
N ALA A 78 6.13 2.21 -1.70
CA ALA A 78 6.51 1.22 -2.71
C ALA A 78 7.98 1.32 -3.11
N HIS A 79 8.61 2.49 -2.89
CA HIS A 79 9.98 2.80 -3.33
C HIS A 79 10.28 2.38 -4.78
N ASN A 80 9.31 2.58 -5.66
CA ASN A 80 9.41 2.18 -7.05
C ASN A 80 10.52 2.98 -7.75
N ALA A 81 11.49 2.29 -8.34
CA ALA A 81 12.60 2.86 -9.07
C ALA A 81 12.96 1.98 -10.27
N PRO A 82 13.65 2.51 -11.29
CA PRO A 82 14.26 1.69 -12.33
C PRO A 82 15.17 0.62 -11.72
N LEU A 83 15.12 -0.59 -12.27
CA LEU A 83 15.96 -1.69 -11.80
C LEU A 83 17.41 -1.48 -12.23
N ASP A 84 18.36 -1.57 -11.30
CA ASP A 84 19.80 -1.52 -11.62
C ASP A 84 20.23 -2.77 -12.41
N GLU A 85 21.08 -2.58 -13.42
CA GLU A 85 21.52 -3.69 -14.29
C GLU A 85 22.23 -4.79 -13.50
N LYS A 86 22.99 -4.46 -12.45
CA LYS A 86 23.70 -5.48 -11.66
C LYS A 86 22.72 -6.30 -10.85
N ASP A 87 21.69 -5.67 -10.28
CA ASP A 87 20.64 -6.36 -9.54
C ASP A 87 19.83 -7.27 -10.48
N GLU A 88 19.51 -6.77 -11.68
CA GLU A 88 18.83 -7.57 -12.69
C GLU A 88 19.65 -8.82 -13.07
N GLN A 89 20.95 -8.66 -13.34
CA GLN A 89 21.82 -9.78 -13.71
C GLN A 89 22.00 -10.76 -12.55
N LEU A 90 22.12 -10.28 -11.32
CA LEU A 90 22.19 -11.12 -10.12
C LEU A 90 20.92 -11.95 -9.95
N TRP A 91 19.74 -11.33 -10.15
CA TRP A 91 18.45 -12.02 -10.11
C TRP A 91 18.33 -13.09 -11.19
N LYS A 92 18.69 -12.75 -12.44
CA LYS A 92 18.64 -13.69 -13.58
C LYS A 92 19.58 -14.87 -13.39
N LYS A 93 20.79 -14.64 -12.87
CA LYS A 93 21.77 -15.70 -12.58
C LYS A 93 21.24 -16.71 -11.55
N ASN A 94 20.42 -16.28 -10.60
CA ASN A 94 19.92 -17.10 -9.50
C ASN A 94 18.44 -17.48 -9.65
N TYR A 95 17.85 -17.38 -10.86
CA TYR A 95 16.41 -17.49 -11.03
C TYR A 95 15.80 -18.78 -10.48
N ALA A 96 16.44 -19.92 -10.75
CA ALA A 96 15.94 -21.21 -10.29
C ALA A 96 15.87 -21.28 -8.76
N GLU A 97 16.90 -20.78 -8.08
CA GLU A 97 16.95 -20.75 -6.62
C GLU A 97 15.96 -19.75 -6.05
N ASN A 98 15.85 -18.55 -6.62
CA ASN A 98 14.86 -17.56 -6.17
C ASN A 98 13.43 -18.07 -6.35
N ARG A 99 13.14 -18.84 -7.40
CA ARG A 99 11.84 -19.50 -7.58
C ARG A 99 11.59 -20.59 -6.55
N ARG A 100 12.61 -21.42 -6.23
CA ARG A 100 12.52 -22.43 -5.17
C ARG A 100 12.23 -21.77 -3.82
N ARG A 101 13.02 -20.76 -3.45
CA ARG A 101 12.83 -19.98 -2.21
C ARG A 101 11.46 -19.33 -2.13
N ALA A 102 10.99 -18.72 -3.22
CA ALA A 102 9.66 -18.11 -3.28
C ALA A 102 8.55 -19.15 -3.09
N ALA A 103 8.66 -20.33 -3.70
CA ALA A 103 7.68 -21.41 -3.55
C ALA A 103 7.60 -21.96 -2.12
N GLU A 104 8.70 -21.89 -1.37
CA GLU A 104 8.77 -22.28 0.05
C GLU A 104 8.39 -21.12 1.00
N GLY A 105 8.30 -19.89 0.50
CA GLY A 105 8.05 -18.68 1.29
C GLY A 105 6.57 -18.43 1.60
N PHE A 106 6.30 -17.83 2.77
CA PHE A 106 4.95 -17.62 3.30
C PHE A 106 3.98 -16.91 2.32
N PHE A 107 4.46 -15.89 1.61
CA PHE A 107 3.67 -15.14 0.61
C PHE A 107 3.98 -15.51 -0.85
N GLY A 108 4.74 -16.57 -1.11
CA GLY A 108 5.17 -16.88 -2.48
C GLY A 108 6.23 -15.91 -3.01
N VAL A 109 6.97 -15.22 -2.13
CA VAL A 109 8.00 -14.23 -2.46
C VAL A 109 9.30 -14.54 -1.73
N THR A 110 10.43 -14.10 -2.30
CA THR A 110 11.71 -14.15 -1.60
C THR A 110 11.81 -12.98 -0.62
N VAL A 111 12.31 -13.25 0.57
CA VAL A 111 12.65 -12.21 1.55
C VAL A 111 14.14 -12.31 1.80
N ASP A 112 14.85 -11.27 1.42
CA ASP A 112 16.26 -11.08 1.77
C ASP A 112 16.34 -10.11 2.97
N GLY A 113 17.43 -10.19 3.72
CA GLY A 113 17.64 -9.36 4.91
C GLY A 113 16.90 -9.89 6.15
N ILE A 114 17.71 -10.40 7.07
CA ILE A 114 17.45 -10.80 8.47
C ILE A 114 16.24 -11.69 8.70
N ALA A 115 16.47 -12.98 8.44
CA ALA A 115 15.88 -14.07 9.20
C ALA A 115 16.57 -14.12 10.58
N LYS A 116 15.98 -13.47 11.60
CA LYS A 116 16.19 -13.78 13.03
C LYS A 116 15.26 -13.03 13.98
N ASN A 117 14.09 -12.59 13.52
CA ASN A 117 13.21 -11.82 14.39
C ASN A 117 12.16 -12.76 14.95
N ASP A 118 12.35 -13.14 16.22
CA ASP A 118 11.36 -13.80 17.06
C ASP A 118 10.11 -12.91 17.20
N SER A 119 9.38 -13.03 18.30
CA SER A 119 8.28 -12.12 18.61
C SER A 119 8.77 -10.67 18.70
N ALA A 120 7.98 -9.72 18.16
CA ALA A 120 8.22 -8.29 18.41
C ALA A 120 8.28 -7.98 19.91
N LEU A 121 7.58 -8.75 20.73
CA LEU A 121 7.49 -8.60 22.19
C LEU A 121 8.77 -9.04 22.94
N ASN A 122 9.69 -9.73 22.26
CA ASN A 122 10.99 -10.10 22.81
C ASN A 122 12.08 -9.03 22.55
N SER A 123 11.76 -7.98 21.81
CA SER A 123 12.66 -6.88 21.47
C SER A 123 12.33 -5.61 22.24
N THR A 124 13.32 -4.75 22.45
CA THR A 124 13.08 -3.41 23.01
C THR A 124 12.36 -2.51 22.00
N SER A 125 11.79 -1.39 22.47
CA SER A 125 11.17 -0.40 21.59
C SER A 125 12.16 0.19 20.57
N GLU A 126 13.43 0.35 20.94
CA GLU A 126 14.48 0.81 20.03
C GLU A 126 14.76 -0.22 18.93
N GLU A 127 14.95 -1.49 19.29
CA GLU A 127 15.17 -2.58 18.33
C GLU A 127 13.99 -2.76 17.38
N GLN A 128 12.76 -2.70 17.90
CA GLN A 128 11.54 -2.70 17.09
C GLN A 128 11.56 -1.60 16.05
N ASN A 129 11.87 -0.36 16.46
CA ASN A 129 11.91 0.77 15.55
C ASN A 129 13.01 0.63 14.49
N GLU A 130 14.20 0.16 14.85
CA GLU A 130 15.28 -0.07 13.89
C GLU A 130 14.86 -1.08 12.81
N ILE A 131 14.28 -2.20 13.21
CA ILE A 131 13.78 -3.24 12.29
C ILE A 131 12.65 -2.68 11.40
N TYR A 132 11.70 -1.96 11.98
CA TYR A 132 10.61 -1.35 11.21
C TYR A 132 11.12 -0.29 10.23
N GLU A 133 12.14 0.50 10.59
CA GLU A 133 12.77 1.47 9.67
C GLU A 133 13.49 0.79 8.51
N GLU A 134 14.23 -0.29 8.77
CA GLU A 134 14.88 -1.07 7.71
C GLU A 134 13.85 -1.63 6.73
N ARG A 135 12.77 -2.22 7.25
CA ARG A 135 11.68 -2.76 6.43
C ARG A 135 10.86 -1.67 5.75
N TRP A 136 10.71 -0.50 6.35
CA TRP A 136 10.06 0.67 5.75
C TRP A 136 10.86 1.23 4.57
N LYS A 137 12.19 1.16 4.61
CA LYS A 137 13.08 1.54 3.48
C LYS A 137 13.03 0.55 2.33
N ILE A 138 12.78 -0.73 2.60
CA ILE A 138 12.54 -1.74 1.55
C ILE A 138 11.13 -1.55 0.97
N GLY A 139 10.15 -1.32 1.84
CA GLY A 139 8.78 -1.06 1.44
C GLY A 139 7.96 -2.30 1.10
N GLY A 140 6.74 -2.08 0.61
CA GLY A 140 5.86 -3.12 0.09
C GLY A 140 5.41 -4.17 1.12
N LEU A 141 5.09 -5.37 0.62
CA LEU A 141 4.50 -6.46 1.39
C LEU A 141 5.42 -6.98 2.51
N THR A 142 6.74 -6.89 2.31
CA THR A 142 7.73 -7.43 3.24
C THR A 142 7.80 -6.71 4.57
N PHE A 143 7.16 -5.53 4.70
CA PHE A 143 6.99 -4.86 6.00
C PHE A 143 6.24 -5.74 7.02
N LEU A 144 5.26 -6.52 6.56
CA LEU A 144 4.52 -7.46 7.43
C LEU A 144 5.38 -8.62 7.94
N LEU A 145 6.57 -8.81 7.36
CA LEU A 145 7.56 -9.83 7.74
C LEU A 145 8.73 -9.21 8.51
N SER A 146 8.48 -8.09 9.20
CA SER A 146 9.44 -7.49 10.14
C SER A 146 9.69 -8.39 11.36
N PHE A 147 8.63 -9.02 11.87
CA PHE A 147 8.66 -10.04 12.93
C PHE A 147 7.75 -11.22 12.56
N ASN A 148 8.00 -12.39 13.15
CA ASN A 148 7.27 -13.62 12.80
C ASN A 148 5.82 -13.65 13.33
N ASP A 149 5.48 -12.79 14.29
CA ASP A 149 4.20 -12.85 15.00
C ASP A 149 3.25 -11.69 14.71
N LEU A 150 3.62 -10.72 13.84
CA LEU A 150 2.78 -9.56 13.52
C LEU A 150 1.40 -9.94 12.95
N LEU A 151 1.29 -11.09 12.30
CA LEU A 151 0.04 -11.54 11.66
C LEU A 151 -0.80 -12.48 12.55
N VAL A 152 -0.28 -12.87 13.72
CA VAL A 152 -0.92 -13.86 14.60
C VAL A 152 -1.01 -13.43 16.06
N ASN A 153 -0.26 -12.40 16.48
CA ASN A 153 -0.30 -11.81 17.81
C ASN A 153 -0.72 -10.34 17.71
N LYS A 154 -1.80 -9.98 18.42
CA LYS A 154 -2.36 -8.61 18.38
C LYS A 154 -1.41 -7.58 19.00
N GLU A 155 -0.79 -7.89 20.13
CA GLU A 155 0.12 -6.96 20.82
C GLU A 155 1.34 -6.66 19.96
N ALA A 156 1.91 -7.69 19.32
CA ALA A 156 2.97 -7.53 18.34
C ALA A 156 2.51 -6.69 17.14
N ASN A 157 1.33 -6.97 16.60
CA ASN A 157 0.72 -6.20 15.51
C ASN A 157 0.56 -4.71 15.86
N ASP A 158 0.11 -4.41 17.10
CA ASP A 158 -0.11 -3.05 17.57
C ASP A 158 1.20 -2.22 17.54
N THR A 159 2.37 -2.84 17.77
CA THR A 159 3.67 -2.16 17.66
C THR A 159 3.98 -1.71 16.22
N ALA A 160 3.73 -2.59 15.23
CA ALA A 160 3.90 -2.26 13.82
C ALA A 160 2.86 -1.23 13.35
N ALA A 161 1.63 -1.34 13.82
CA ALA A 161 0.57 -0.37 13.54
C ALA A 161 0.96 1.01 14.05
N GLU A 162 1.41 1.14 15.30
CA GLU A 162 1.83 2.42 15.87
C GLU A 162 3.04 3.01 15.14
N PHE A 163 3.99 2.17 14.71
CA PHE A 163 5.08 2.63 13.86
C PHE A 163 4.54 3.31 12.59
N VAL A 164 3.61 2.68 11.86
CA VAL A 164 3.03 3.28 10.65
C VAL A 164 2.21 4.54 10.97
N ARG A 165 1.46 4.57 12.10
CA ARG A 165 0.77 5.79 12.56
C ARG A 165 1.74 6.94 12.81
N SER A 166 2.88 6.67 13.42
CA SER A 166 3.93 7.67 13.65
C SER A 166 4.47 8.23 12.32
N LYS A 167 4.64 7.38 11.30
CA LYS A 167 5.04 7.81 9.94
C LYS A 167 4.00 8.71 9.30
N ILE A 168 2.71 8.39 9.44
CA ILE A 168 1.62 9.24 8.92
C ILE A 168 1.68 10.62 9.58
N ARG A 169 1.79 10.69 10.92
CA ARG A 169 1.91 11.96 11.66
C ARG A 169 3.14 12.77 11.25
N ALA A 170 4.25 12.12 10.92
CA ALA A 170 5.47 12.79 10.46
C ALA A 170 5.36 13.33 9.03
N ILE A 171 4.62 12.66 8.15
CA ILE A 171 4.48 13.03 6.72
C ILE A 171 3.39 14.09 6.52
N VAL A 172 2.25 13.98 7.21
CA VAL A 172 1.08 14.83 7.00
C VAL A 172 1.18 16.06 7.91
N LYS A 173 1.42 17.23 7.30
CA LYS A 173 1.70 18.49 8.01
C LYS A 173 0.51 19.03 8.83
N ASP A 174 -0.70 18.85 8.32
CA ASP A 174 -1.91 19.24 9.04
C ASP A 174 -2.30 18.11 9.99
N SER A 175 -2.20 18.36 11.30
CA SER A 175 -2.48 17.37 12.33
C SER A 175 -3.94 16.90 12.33
N THR A 176 -4.89 17.77 11.98
CA THR A 176 -6.31 17.37 11.88
C THR A 176 -6.49 16.40 10.73
N VAL A 177 -5.86 16.66 9.58
CA VAL A 177 -5.89 15.74 8.44
C VAL A 177 -5.16 14.42 8.78
N ALA A 178 -4.01 14.49 9.44
CA ALA A 178 -3.24 13.30 9.83
C ALA A 178 -4.08 12.33 10.65
N GLU A 179 -4.81 12.82 11.65
CA GLU A 179 -5.67 11.99 12.51
C GLU A 179 -6.83 11.35 11.72
N THR A 180 -7.33 11.97 10.64
CA THR A 180 -8.34 11.33 9.78
C THR A 180 -7.78 10.21 8.90
N LEU A 181 -6.46 10.16 8.70
CA LEU A 181 -5.77 9.20 7.83
C LEU A 181 -5.20 8.00 8.61
N ILE A 182 -5.23 8.04 9.94
CA ILE A 182 -4.72 6.98 10.82
C ILE A 182 -5.77 5.85 10.96
N PRO A 183 -5.40 4.59 10.63
CA PRO A 183 -6.24 3.41 10.86
C PRO A 183 -6.31 2.96 12.33
#